data_AF-A0AB39ZL19-F1
#
_entry.id   AF-A0AB39ZL19-F1
#
_cell.length_a   1.000
_cell.length_b   1.000
_cell.length_c   1.000
_cell.angle_alpha   90.00
_cell.angle_beta   90.00
_cell.angle_gamma   90.00
#
_symmetry.space_group_name_H-M   'P 1'
#
loop_
_entity.id
_entity.type
_entity.pdbx_description
1 polymer ?
#
loop_
_entity_poly.entity_id
_entity_poly.type
_entity_poly.pdbx_seq_one_letter_code
_entity_poly.pdbx_strand_id
1 'polypeptide(L)'
;MAFSTQKEFFHVPFSNETYEFECIDSCVKLKSYPSTIDDRSWSANEDKKSQFVADLVACNSPIKKQRDEDGRPSPRTPSGPEDEYGSNLVVGDSLINAADDTIGRMQDLMIKNNMLQKKLADSDEKLRTANQESDEIKRIMDQRYDPAKSKELKKKIKQLADDNKITPQDEKELNDLQAAIDDMNKAHDILEAENANLKRLIDKQSKRCKLDSIPIEPEKSTDIPYLQKKIDDLGKEVALLRQFEDEVMKRCAKKCGADGGGGGGGGPAGSGGSRGAPGKGSFSPNKDADNIQKILADRDALRKKCKELEELGEKVNQLEQKANEAECLTNNLEDNLQQQCQCMQQLQCEMQEMQNYYENEVDKAKGNEEILKCRCNQMKQELVAAKCAAQRAQCLQMEIDVLRNELRKRDIAINAYDCQYQQLMMKAKMFKSAGYRFLDDLPPDCSESCADCAEEEDEGNGAP
;
A
#
# COMPACT_ATOMS: atom_id res chain seq x y z
N MET A 1 -86.14 13.01 67.03
CA MET A 1 -84.79 13.52 67.32
C MET A 1 -83.79 12.38 67.16
N ALA A 2 -83.03 12.39 66.07
CA ALA A 2 -81.68 11.81 65.98
C ALA A 2 -81.03 12.46 64.75
N PHE A 3 -79.94 13.18 65.00
CA PHE A 3 -79.28 14.10 64.09
C PHE A 3 -78.44 13.40 63.02
N SER A 4 -78.26 14.12 61.91
CA SER A 4 -77.28 13.87 60.85
C SER A 4 -75.88 13.59 61.39
N THR A 5 -75.26 12.53 60.86
CA THR A 5 -73.81 12.32 60.90
C THR A 5 -73.31 11.96 59.49
N GLN A 6 -73.58 12.84 58.52
CA GLN A 6 -72.78 12.91 57.31
C GLN A 6 -71.65 13.94 57.52
N LYS A 7 -70.46 13.46 57.86
CA LYS A 7 -69.17 14.12 57.54
C LYS A 7 -68.04 13.19 57.94
N GLU A 8 -67.22 12.85 56.94
CA GLU A 8 -65.93 12.12 56.98
C GLU A 8 -65.94 10.88 56.08
N PHE A 9 -65.86 11.11 54.77
CA PHE A 9 -65.23 10.17 53.85
C PHE A 9 -64.02 10.85 53.21
N PHE A 10 -62.87 10.27 53.54
CA PHE A 10 -61.49 10.43 53.07
C PHE A 10 -61.20 11.40 51.92
N HIS A 11 -60.39 12.41 52.25
CA HIS A 11 -59.55 13.11 51.28
C HIS A 11 -58.52 12.13 50.70
N VAL A 12 -58.59 11.88 49.40
CA VAL A 12 -57.51 11.23 48.63
C VAL A 12 -56.70 12.35 47.98
N PRO A 13 -55.40 12.50 48.25
CA PRO A 13 -54.58 13.50 47.58
C PRO A 13 -54.25 12.98 46.19
N PHE A 14 -54.90 13.55 45.17
CA PHE A 14 -54.47 13.35 43.79
C PHE A 14 -53.25 14.25 43.54
N SER A 15 -52.10 13.63 43.33
CA SER A 15 -50.93 14.31 42.77
C SER A 15 -51.28 14.77 41.35
N ASN A 16 -51.61 16.05 41.20
CA ASN A 16 -51.66 16.71 39.89
C ASN A 16 -50.23 16.93 39.39
N GLU A 17 -49.64 15.91 38.78
CA GLU A 17 -48.51 16.11 37.86
C GLU A 17 -49.02 15.87 36.44
N THR A 18 -49.48 16.94 35.81
CA THR A 18 -49.64 16.99 34.35
C THR A 18 -48.25 17.12 33.73
N TYR A 19 -47.73 16.04 33.17
CA TYR A 19 -46.62 16.11 32.22
C TYR A 19 -47.19 16.42 30.84
N GLU A 20 -47.01 17.67 30.39
CA GLU A 20 -47.21 18.05 29.00
C GLU A 20 -46.14 17.37 28.13
N PHE A 21 -46.57 16.53 27.20
CA PHE A 21 -45.72 16.04 26.12
C PHE A 21 -45.86 17.00 24.93
N GLU A 22 -44.89 17.88 24.75
CA GLU A 22 -44.65 18.49 23.44
C GLU A 22 -44.07 17.42 22.51
N CYS A 23 -44.84 17.04 21.49
CA CYS A 23 -44.37 16.22 20.39
C CYS A 23 -43.43 17.07 19.53
N ILE A 24 -42.13 16.77 19.54
CA ILE A 24 -41.16 17.39 18.63
C ILE A 24 -41.30 16.75 17.26
N ASP A 25 -41.49 17.61 16.26
CA ASP A 25 -41.75 17.27 14.86
C ASP A 25 -40.84 16.18 14.28
N SER A 26 -41.50 15.33 13.47
CA SER A 26 -40.93 14.26 12.66
C SER A 26 -39.69 14.71 11.88
N CYS A 27 -38.54 14.14 12.20
CA CYS A 27 -37.31 14.32 11.44
C CYS A 27 -37.26 13.32 10.27
N VAL A 28 -37.28 13.88 9.06
CA VAL A 28 -36.71 13.38 7.80
C VAL A 28 -37.63 12.56 6.86
N LYS A 29 -38.03 13.24 5.77
CA LYS A 29 -38.49 12.67 4.49
C LYS A 29 -37.31 12.02 3.75
N LEU A 30 -37.22 10.69 3.68
CA LEU A 30 -36.35 10.00 2.72
C LEU A 30 -37.15 9.02 1.86
N LYS A 31 -36.95 9.11 0.54
CA LYS A 31 -37.60 8.28 -0.49
C LYS A 31 -37.13 6.83 -0.40
N SER A 32 -38.05 5.89 -0.51
CA SER A 32 -37.79 4.46 -0.65
C SER A 32 -37.41 4.08 -2.08
N TYR A 33 -36.36 3.28 -2.26
CA TYR A 33 -36.08 2.55 -3.51
C TYR A 33 -36.31 1.04 -3.32
N PRO A 34 -36.82 0.31 -4.33
CA PRO A 34 -37.00 -1.14 -4.23
C PRO A 34 -35.67 -1.87 -4.49
N SER A 35 -35.26 -2.70 -3.53
CA SER A 35 -34.07 -3.56 -3.61
C SER A 35 -34.46 -4.95 -4.10
N THR A 36 -34.21 -5.24 -5.37
CA THR A 36 -34.14 -6.63 -5.89
C THR A 36 -32.95 -6.75 -6.82
N ILE A 37 -31.77 -7.05 -6.27
CA ILE A 37 -30.65 -7.81 -6.85
C ILE A 37 -29.71 -8.13 -5.68
N ASP A 38 -29.42 -9.42 -5.47
CA ASP A 38 -28.48 -9.92 -4.46
C ASP A 38 -27.10 -10.12 -5.12
N ASP A 39 -26.21 -9.14 -4.95
CA ASP A 39 -24.84 -9.12 -5.54
C ASP A 39 -23.79 -9.76 -4.60
N ARG A 40 -24.15 -10.73 -3.76
CA ARG A 40 -23.21 -11.38 -2.81
C ARG A 40 -22.29 -12.44 -3.44
N SER A 41 -22.08 -12.45 -4.76
CA SER A 41 -21.29 -13.50 -5.42
C SER A 41 -20.02 -12.96 -6.10
N TRP A 42 -18.85 -13.38 -5.60
CA TRP A 42 -17.52 -12.92 -6.04
C TRP A 42 -16.83 -13.84 -7.07
N SER A 43 -17.51 -14.88 -7.58
CA SER A 43 -17.03 -15.59 -8.78
C SER A 43 -18.18 -16.22 -9.57
N ALA A 44 -18.08 -16.17 -10.89
CA ALA A 44 -19.09 -16.66 -11.83
C ALA A 44 -19.05 -18.19 -12.06
N ASN A 45 -18.22 -18.95 -11.34
CA ASN A 45 -18.03 -20.38 -11.58
C ASN A 45 -18.42 -21.21 -10.35
N GLU A 46 -19.52 -21.96 -10.46
CA GLU A 46 -20.17 -22.74 -9.38
C GLU A 46 -19.23 -23.76 -8.72
N ASP A 47 -18.38 -24.43 -9.50
CA ASP A 47 -17.50 -25.49 -9.01
C ASP A 47 -16.38 -24.97 -8.09
N LYS A 48 -16.00 -23.70 -8.21
CA LYS A 48 -15.00 -23.05 -7.34
C LYS A 48 -15.58 -22.51 -6.03
N LYS A 49 -16.91 -22.34 -5.95
CA LYS A 49 -17.60 -21.82 -4.76
C LYS A 49 -17.58 -22.82 -3.59
N SER A 50 -17.63 -24.11 -3.91
CA SER A 50 -17.74 -25.17 -2.89
C SER A 50 -16.41 -25.47 -2.19
N GLN A 51 -15.30 -25.50 -2.93
CA GLN A 51 -14.02 -25.94 -2.40
C GLN A 51 -13.44 -24.98 -1.35
N PHE A 52 -13.49 -23.66 -1.61
CA PHE A 52 -12.87 -22.67 -0.72
C PHE A 52 -13.68 -22.45 0.56
N VAL A 53 -15.02 -22.47 0.47
CA VAL A 53 -15.89 -22.39 1.65
C VAL A 53 -15.80 -23.68 2.48
N ALA A 54 -15.68 -24.84 1.84
CA ALA A 54 -15.43 -26.11 2.54
C ALA A 54 -14.07 -26.12 3.24
N ASP A 55 -13.01 -25.61 2.62
CA ASP A 55 -11.67 -25.53 3.22
C ASP A 55 -11.60 -24.50 4.37
N LEU A 56 -12.34 -23.39 4.27
CA LEU A 56 -12.43 -22.36 5.30
C LEU A 56 -13.23 -22.83 6.53
N VAL A 57 -14.36 -23.52 6.31
CA VAL A 57 -15.21 -24.08 7.37
C VAL A 57 -14.55 -25.31 8.03
N ALA A 58 -13.79 -26.10 7.28
CA ALA A 58 -13.06 -27.26 7.80
C ALA A 58 -11.70 -26.92 8.44
N CYS A 59 -11.27 -25.65 8.45
CA CYS A 59 -9.92 -25.23 8.90
C CYS A 59 -8.78 -26.03 8.25
N ASN A 60 -8.96 -26.48 7.01
CA ASN A 60 -7.90 -27.13 6.24
C ASN A 60 -7.04 -26.04 5.61
N SER A 61 -6.04 -25.56 6.34
CA SER A 61 -4.99 -24.76 5.72
C SER A 61 -4.32 -25.60 4.62
N PRO A 62 -4.05 -25.05 3.42
CA PRO A 62 -3.23 -25.73 2.43
C PRO A 62 -1.79 -25.73 2.94
N ILE A 63 -1.47 -26.69 3.82
CA ILE A 63 -0.10 -27.05 4.13
C ILE A 63 0.45 -27.59 2.81
N LYS A 64 1.28 -26.79 2.15
CA LYS A 64 2.26 -27.29 1.18
C LYS A 64 3.13 -28.31 1.93
N LYS A 65 2.71 -29.58 1.90
CA LYS A 65 3.59 -30.69 2.24
C LYS A 65 4.62 -30.76 1.12
N GLN A 66 5.84 -30.30 1.43
CA GLN A 66 7.01 -30.89 0.80
C GLN A 66 6.85 -32.41 0.96
N ARG A 67 6.80 -33.09 -0.19
CA ARG A 67 7.00 -34.53 -0.24
C ARG A 67 8.47 -34.75 0.07
N ASP A 68 8.76 -35.06 1.32
CA ASP A 68 9.93 -35.88 1.63
C ASP A 68 9.45 -37.33 1.69
N GLU A 69 10.08 -38.15 0.85
CA GLU A 69 10.04 -39.61 0.95
C GLU A 69 10.58 -40.00 2.33
N ASP A 70 9.71 -40.47 3.21
CA ASP A 70 9.86 -41.76 3.90
C ASP A 70 8.84 -41.88 5.03
N GLY A 71 7.95 -42.87 4.89
CA GLY A 71 6.83 -43.08 5.80
C GLY A 71 7.26 -43.64 7.15
N ARG A 72 6.96 -42.89 8.22
CA ARG A 72 6.67 -43.44 9.57
C ARG A 72 5.89 -42.41 10.42
N PRO A 73 4.77 -42.79 11.05
CA PRO A 73 4.06 -41.91 11.98
C PRO A 73 4.67 -42.03 13.39
N SER A 74 4.73 -40.91 14.11
CA SER A 74 5.07 -40.86 15.55
C SER A 74 3.98 -40.11 16.34
N PRO A 75 3.84 -40.38 17.65
CA PRO A 75 2.54 -40.65 18.26
C PRO A 75 1.95 -39.45 19.01
N ARG A 76 0.62 -39.40 19.02
CA ARG A 76 -0.18 -38.63 19.98
C ARG A 76 0.11 -39.10 21.41
N THR A 77 0.17 -38.16 22.35
CA THR A 77 -0.11 -38.43 23.76
C THR A 77 -1.07 -37.37 24.36
N PRO A 78 -1.84 -37.74 25.41
CA PRO A 78 -3.13 -37.14 25.76
C PRO A 78 -3.14 -36.50 27.18
N SER A 79 -4.24 -35.79 27.52
CA SER A 79 -4.79 -35.42 28.86
C SER A 79 -5.45 -34.04 28.74
N GLY A 80 -6.71 -33.72 29.04
CA GLY A 80 -7.90 -34.29 29.70
C GLY A 80 -8.79 -33.08 30.14
N PRO A 81 -9.80 -33.24 31.02
CA PRO A 81 -11.10 -33.91 30.83
C PRO A 81 -12.20 -32.97 30.28
N GLU A 82 -13.32 -33.57 29.88
CA GLU A 82 -14.57 -32.89 29.55
C GLU A 82 -15.16 -32.18 30.77
N ASP A 83 -15.54 -30.91 30.61
CA ASP A 83 -16.56 -30.25 31.43
C ASP A 83 -17.68 -29.77 30.49
N GLU A 84 -18.77 -30.51 30.56
CA GLU A 84 -20.09 -30.20 30.05
C GLU A 84 -20.71 -29.09 30.92
N TYR A 85 -21.49 -28.21 30.30
CA TYR A 85 -22.23 -27.08 30.90
C TYR A 85 -21.44 -25.80 31.26
N GLY A 86 -21.37 -24.91 30.27
CA GLY A 86 -21.81 -23.52 30.41
C GLY A 86 -20.92 -22.59 31.24
N SER A 87 -19.88 -22.01 30.61
CA SER A 87 -19.44 -20.62 30.82
C SER A 87 -18.13 -20.31 30.08
N ASN A 88 -18.09 -20.41 28.74
CA ASN A 88 -16.89 -20.03 27.96
C ASN A 88 -17.17 -19.18 26.71
N LEU A 89 -18.26 -18.41 26.69
CA LEU A 89 -18.51 -17.43 25.61
C LEU A 89 -18.13 -15.98 25.99
N VAL A 90 -17.61 -15.73 27.20
CA VAL A 90 -17.31 -14.36 27.69
C VAL A 90 -15.81 -14.10 27.85
N VAL A 91 -14.96 -15.13 27.79
CA VAL A 91 -13.50 -14.97 27.94
C VAL A 91 -12.78 -14.76 26.61
N GLY A 92 -13.41 -15.06 25.47
CA GLY A 92 -12.77 -14.95 24.15
C GLY A 92 -12.86 -13.57 23.48
N ASP A 93 -13.85 -12.76 23.85
CA ASP A 93 -14.20 -11.49 23.17
C ASP A 93 -14.00 -10.24 24.07
N SER A 94 -13.18 -10.36 25.11
CA SER A 94 -12.88 -9.22 25.96
C SER A 94 -11.90 -8.30 25.26
N LEU A 95 -12.26 -7.02 25.12
CA LEU A 95 -11.38 -5.90 24.73
C LEU A 95 -10.00 -5.96 25.42
N ILE A 96 -9.95 -6.57 26.60
CA ILE A 96 -8.76 -6.85 27.41
C ILE A 96 -7.79 -7.80 26.68
N ASN A 97 -8.26 -8.90 26.07
CA ASN A 97 -7.38 -9.80 25.31
C ASN A 97 -6.85 -9.12 24.05
N ALA A 98 -7.68 -8.33 23.36
CA ALA A 98 -7.23 -7.55 22.20
C ALA A 98 -6.22 -6.46 22.59
N ALA A 99 -6.38 -5.86 23.78
CA ALA A 99 -5.43 -4.93 24.36
C ALA A 99 -4.12 -5.63 24.76
N ASP A 100 -4.20 -6.80 25.40
CA ASP A 100 -3.03 -7.61 25.77
C ASP A 100 -2.26 -8.11 24.55
N ASP A 101 -2.95 -8.52 23.48
CA ASP A 101 -2.33 -8.86 22.19
C ASP A 101 -1.63 -7.66 21.55
N THR A 102 -2.22 -6.47 21.68
CA THR A 102 -1.62 -5.22 21.16
C THR A 102 -0.41 -4.82 21.98
N ILE A 103 -0.46 -4.97 23.31
CA ILE A 103 0.66 -4.75 24.21
C ILE A 103 1.78 -5.76 23.92
N GLY A 104 1.45 -7.03 23.70
CA GLY A 104 2.40 -8.07 23.29
C GLY A 104 3.07 -7.75 21.96
N ARG A 105 2.30 -7.35 20.94
CA ARG A 105 2.85 -6.88 19.65
C ARG A 105 3.76 -5.67 19.82
N MET A 106 3.39 -4.72 20.68
CA MET A 106 4.20 -3.53 20.95
C MET A 106 5.51 -3.89 21.67
N GLN A 107 5.47 -4.81 22.64
CA GLN A 107 6.67 -5.32 23.32
C GLN A 107 7.59 -6.05 22.32
N ASP A 108 7.05 -6.88 21.45
CA ASP A 108 7.82 -7.55 20.39
C ASP A 108 8.48 -6.56 19.44
N LEU A 109 7.76 -5.50 19.05
CA LEU A 109 8.31 -4.43 18.21
C LEU A 109 9.41 -3.65 18.94
N MET A 110 9.26 -3.40 20.24
CA MET A 110 10.29 -2.75 21.05
C MET A 110 11.55 -3.63 21.17
N ILE A 111 11.40 -4.94 21.37
CA ILE A 111 12.53 -5.88 21.41
C ILE A 111 13.23 -5.89 20.05
N LYS A 112 12.48 -5.98 18.94
CA LYS A 112 13.04 -5.92 17.58
C LYS A 112 13.73 -4.59 17.31
N ASN A 113 13.18 -3.46 17.74
CA ASN A 113 13.79 -2.14 17.59
C ASN A 113 15.10 -2.05 18.37
N ASN A 114 15.13 -2.50 19.62
CA ASN A 114 16.37 -2.58 20.42
C ASN A 114 17.43 -3.48 19.75
N MET A 115 17.03 -4.62 19.19
CA MET A 115 17.94 -5.49 18.43
C MET A 115 18.48 -4.80 17.16
N LEU A 116 17.64 -4.03 16.46
CA LEU A 116 18.04 -3.27 15.28
C LEU A 116 18.98 -2.12 15.64
N GLN A 117 18.71 -1.39 16.72
CA GLN A 117 19.62 -0.36 17.23
C GLN A 117 20.98 -0.95 17.61
N LYS A 118 20.99 -2.12 18.27
CA LYS A 118 22.25 -2.82 18.59
C LYS A 118 23.00 -3.24 17.32
N LYS A 119 22.30 -3.80 16.33
CA LYS A 119 22.91 -4.16 15.03
C LYS A 119 23.43 -2.94 14.26
N LEU A 120 22.74 -1.81 14.36
CA LEU A 120 23.18 -0.55 13.75
C LEU A 120 24.47 -0.07 14.41
N ALA A 121 24.52 -0.04 15.74
CA ALA A 121 25.73 0.30 16.48
C ALA A 121 26.91 -0.64 16.17
N ASP A 122 26.65 -1.96 16.08
CA ASP A 122 27.68 -2.94 15.69
C ASP A 122 28.18 -2.71 14.25
N SER A 123 27.30 -2.29 13.34
CA SER A 123 27.64 -1.96 11.95
C SER A 123 28.45 -0.67 11.87
N ASP A 124 28.07 0.36 12.62
CA ASP A 124 28.77 1.64 12.67
C ASP A 124 30.17 1.48 13.25
N GLU A 125 30.35 0.66 14.30
CA GLU A 125 31.68 0.38 14.82
C GLU A 125 32.53 -0.40 13.81
N LYS A 126 31.98 -1.42 13.13
CA LYS A 126 32.69 -2.12 12.05
C LYS A 126 33.12 -1.18 10.93
N LEU A 127 32.26 -0.25 10.54
CA LEU A 127 32.58 0.77 9.54
C LEU A 127 33.71 1.68 10.02
N ARG A 128 33.67 2.07 11.31
CA ARG A 128 34.71 2.89 11.93
C ARG A 128 36.06 2.17 11.93
N THR A 129 36.09 0.88 12.28
CA THR A 129 37.32 0.07 12.24
C THR A 129 37.85 -0.08 10.82
N ALA A 130 36.99 -0.37 9.84
CA ALA A 130 37.39 -0.49 8.43
C ALA A 130 37.94 0.83 7.87
N ASN A 131 37.37 1.98 8.25
CA ASN A 131 37.91 3.28 7.88
C ASN A 131 39.30 3.53 8.51
N GLN A 132 39.48 3.17 9.77
CA GLN A 132 40.79 3.28 10.45
C GLN A 132 41.85 2.39 9.78
N GLU A 133 41.49 1.15 9.41
CA GLU A 133 42.37 0.24 8.67
C GLU A 133 42.69 0.77 7.27
N SER A 134 41.71 1.33 6.56
CA SER A 134 41.93 1.96 5.25
C SER A 134 42.86 3.16 5.33
N ASP A 135 42.70 4.01 6.34
CA ASP A 135 43.56 5.17 6.58
C ASP A 135 44.99 4.76 6.99
N GLU A 136 45.15 3.64 7.70
CA GLU A 136 46.47 3.07 8.02
C GLU A 136 47.13 2.49 6.77
N ILE A 137 46.39 1.75 5.92
CA ILE A 137 46.89 1.25 4.64
C ILE A 137 47.33 2.40 3.73
N LYS A 138 46.55 3.48 3.64
CA LYS A 138 46.93 4.70 2.91
C LYS A 138 48.21 5.30 3.46
N ARG A 139 48.30 5.48 4.79
CA ARG A 139 49.54 5.98 5.42
C ARG A 139 50.75 5.09 5.14
N ILE A 140 50.58 3.77 5.13
CA ILE A 140 51.66 2.83 4.81
C ILE A 140 52.06 2.94 3.33
N MET A 141 51.11 3.07 2.40
CA MET A 141 51.42 3.28 0.98
C MET A 141 52.14 4.61 0.74
N ASP A 142 51.61 5.70 1.30
CA ASP A 142 52.18 7.05 1.19
C ASP A 142 53.60 7.12 1.79
N GLN A 143 53.89 6.33 2.83
CA GLN A 143 55.21 6.27 3.44
C GLN A 143 56.21 5.40 2.67
N ARG A 144 55.76 4.38 1.92
CA ARG A 144 56.65 3.37 1.33
C ARG A 144 57.00 3.61 -0.13
N TYR A 145 56.21 4.35 -0.90
CA TYR A 145 56.51 4.58 -2.31
C TYR A 145 56.78 6.05 -2.62
N ASP A 146 58.01 6.30 -3.06
CA ASP A 146 58.45 7.58 -3.61
C ASP A 146 59.05 7.30 -4.99
N PRO A 147 58.49 7.84 -6.08
CA PRO A 147 59.02 7.69 -7.43
C PRO A 147 60.49 8.11 -7.57
N ALA A 148 60.98 9.01 -6.70
CA ALA A 148 62.39 9.37 -6.63
C ALA A 148 63.23 8.24 -6.03
N LYS A 149 62.76 7.58 -4.96
CA LYS A 149 63.44 6.43 -4.33
C LYS A 149 63.46 5.19 -5.23
N SER A 150 62.41 4.96 -6.02
CA SER A 150 62.43 3.88 -7.04
C SER A 150 63.54 4.15 -8.08
N LYS A 151 63.61 5.36 -8.64
CA LYS A 151 64.70 5.73 -9.58
C LYS A 151 66.10 5.60 -8.95
N GLU A 152 66.23 5.89 -7.66
CA GLU A 152 67.48 5.75 -6.92
C GLU A 152 67.86 4.28 -6.68
N LEU A 153 66.88 3.43 -6.36
CA LEU A 153 67.06 1.98 -6.24
C LEU A 153 67.53 1.37 -7.58
N LYS A 154 66.95 1.79 -8.70
CA LYS A 154 67.35 1.34 -10.05
C LYS A 154 68.81 1.69 -10.37
N LYS A 155 69.24 2.89 -9.98
CA LYS A 155 70.64 3.33 -10.12
C LYS A 155 71.57 2.50 -9.25
N LYS A 156 71.17 2.17 -8.01
CA LYS A 156 71.95 1.31 -7.11
C LYS A 156 72.06 -0.13 -7.60
N ILE A 157 70.97 -0.72 -8.11
CA ILE A 157 70.99 -2.07 -8.70
C ILE A 157 72.00 -2.11 -9.86
N LYS A 158 71.93 -1.11 -10.76
CA LYS A 158 72.87 -0.99 -11.88
C LYS A 158 74.32 -0.80 -11.43
N GLN A 159 74.54 0.03 -10.41
CA GLN A 159 75.88 0.26 -9.87
C GLN A 159 76.47 -0.97 -9.18
N LEU A 160 75.64 -1.77 -8.49
CA LEU A 160 76.07 -3.04 -7.88
C LEU A 160 76.39 -4.11 -8.94
N ALA A 161 75.66 -4.11 -10.05
CA ALA A 161 75.95 -4.97 -11.20
C ALA A 161 77.25 -4.55 -11.90
N ASP A 162 77.43 -3.25 -12.17
CA ASP A 162 78.65 -2.69 -12.77
C ASP A 162 79.90 -2.95 -11.89
N ASP A 163 79.73 -2.93 -10.56
CA ASP A 163 80.76 -3.28 -9.56
C ASP A 163 81.01 -4.80 -9.42
N ASN A 164 80.30 -5.67 -10.15
CA ASN A 164 80.31 -7.14 -10.00
C ASN A 164 80.01 -7.65 -8.57
N LYS A 165 79.23 -6.89 -7.78
CA LYS A 165 78.86 -7.26 -6.39
C LYS A 165 77.61 -8.14 -6.30
N ILE A 166 76.83 -8.21 -7.37
CA ILE A 166 75.64 -9.04 -7.50
C ILE A 166 75.76 -9.90 -8.76
N THR A 167 75.13 -11.08 -8.78
CA THR A 167 75.15 -11.92 -9.97
C THR A 167 74.19 -11.37 -11.03
N PRO A 168 74.35 -11.73 -12.32
CA PRO A 168 73.41 -11.34 -13.37
C PRO A 168 71.98 -11.84 -13.12
N GLN A 169 71.84 -12.94 -12.36
CA GLN A 169 70.56 -13.47 -11.93
C GLN A 169 69.94 -12.58 -10.84
N ASP A 170 70.72 -12.17 -9.84
CA ASP A 170 70.25 -11.24 -8.78
C ASP A 170 69.87 -9.87 -9.36
N GLU A 171 70.62 -9.36 -10.34
CA GLU A 171 70.30 -8.12 -11.04
C GLU A 171 68.95 -8.23 -11.77
N LYS A 172 68.69 -9.36 -12.42
CA LYS A 172 67.43 -9.60 -13.11
C LYS A 172 66.27 -9.66 -12.12
N GLU A 173 66.40 -10.42 -11.04
CA GLU A 173 65.36 -10.56 -10.01
C GLU A 173 65.05 -9.22 -9.31
N LEU A 174 66.08 -8.42 -9.00
CA LEU A 174 65.91 -7.09 -8.41
C LEU A 174 65.22 -6.11 -9.37
N ASN A 175 65.55 -6.15 -10.66
CA ASN A 175 64.88 -5.34 -11.68
C ASN A 175 63.43 -5.79 -11.91
N ASP A 176 63.15 -7.10 -11.90
CA ASP A 176 61.79 -7.65 -12.05
C ASP A 176 60.91 -7.29 -10.84
N LEU A 177 61.45 -7.38 -9.62
CA LEU A 177 60.78 -6.91 -8.39
C LEU A 177 60.48 -5.41 -8.43
N GLN A 178 61.43 -4.62 -8.91
CA GLN A 178 61.24 -3.18 -9.05
C GLN A 178 60.15 -2.84 -10.09
N ALA A 179 60.15 -3.53 -11.24
CA ALA A 179 59.13 -3.36 -12.27
C ALA A 179 57.73 -3.71 -11.74
N ALA A 180 57.61 -4.80 -10.96
CA ALA A 180 56.35 -5.20 -10.34
C ALA A 180 55.83 -4.15 -9.34
N ILE A 181 56.71 -3.54 -8.55
CA ILE A 181 56.35 -2.44 -7.64
C ILE A 181 55.88 -1.21 -8.44
N ASP A 182 56.61 -0.81 -9.49
CA ASP A 182 56.22 0.34 -10.32
C ASP A 182 54.86 0.09 -11.02
N ASP A 183 54.58 -1.13 -11.46
CA ASP A 183 53.30 -1.49 -12.08
C ASP A 183 52.13 -1.55 -11.08
N MET A 184 52.35 -2.05 -9.85
CA MET A 184 51.34 -1.95 -8.79
C MET A 184 50.98 -0.51 -8.46
N ASN A 185 51.95 0.41 -8.46
CA ASN A 185 51.68 1.82 -8.19
C ASN A 185 50.89 2.48 -9.31
N LYS A 186 51.21 2.19 -10.59
CA LYS A 186 50.38 2.65 -11.71
C LYS A 186 48.94 2.13 -11.59
N ALA A 187 48.77 0.87 -11.19
CA ALA A 187 47.45 0.30 -10.97
C ALA A 187 46.71 1.02 -9.84
N HIS A 188 47.41 1.41 -8.77
CA HIS A 188 46.84 2.22 -7.69
C HIS A 188 46.39 3.61 -8.16
N ASP A 189 47.23 4.33 -8.91
CA ASP A 189 46.90 5.63 -9.48
C ASP A 189 45.67 5.56 -10.40
N ILE A 190 45.58 4.49 -11.22
CA ILE A 190 44.43 4.23 -12.09
C ILE A 190 43.17 3.98 -11.23
N LEU A 191 43.25 3.14 -10.21
CA LEU A 191 42.13 2.85 -9.32
C LEU A 191 41.65 4.09 -8.55
N GLU A 192 42.56 4.98 -8.14
CA GLU A 192 42.18 6.24 -7.50
C GLU A 192 41.47 7.18 -8.48
N ALA A 193 41.95 7.27 -9.72
CA ALA A 193 41.30 8.04 -10.78
C ALA A 193 39.91 7.48 -11.15
N GLU A 194 39.77 6.15 -11.22
CA GLU A 194 38.49 5.47 -11.43
C GLU A 194 37.50 5.73 -10.29
N ASN A 195 37.95 5.62 -9.04
CA ASN A 195 37.13 5.94 -7.87
C ASN A 195 36.68 7.41 -7.86
N ALA A 196 37.55 8.35 -8.24
CA ALA A 196 37.18 9.75 -8.38
C ALA A 196 36.13 9.96 -9.49
N ASN A 197 36.24 9.22 -10.60
CA ASN A 197 35.26 9.26 -11.69
C ASN A 197 33.90 8.66 -11.26
N LEU A 198 33.91 7.52 -10.58
CA LEU A 198 32.71 6.88 -10.02
C LEU A 198 32.00 7.80 -9.04
N LYS A 199 32.75 8.46 -8.14
CA LYS A 199 32.19 9.44 -7.21
C LYS A 199 31.50 10.61 -7.94
N ARG A 200 32.11 11.14 -9.01
CA ARG A 200 31.49 12.15 -9.88
C ARG A 200 30.25 11.61 -10.61
N LEU A 201 30.25 10.34 -11.04
CA LEU A 201 29.12 9.73 -11.71
C LEU A 201 27.94 9.55 -10.75
N ILE A 202 28.20 9.10 -9.52
CA ILE A 202 27.21 8.98 -8.46
C ILE A 202 26.63 10.36 -8.13
N ASP A 203 27.46 11.39 -7.96
CA ASP A 203 26.98 12.76 -7.75
C ASP A 203 26.13 13.26 -8.92
N LYS A 204 26.51 12.94 -10.17
CA LYS A 204 25.72 13.27 -11.36
C LYS A 204 24.37 12.54 -11.35
N GLN A 205 24.34 11.25 -10.99
CA GLN A 205 23.10 10.48 -10.91
C GLN A 205 22.20 10.95 -9.76
N SER A 206 22.78 11.28 -8.60
CA SER A 206 22.07 11.84 -7.45
C SER A 206 21.42 13.19 -7.76
N LYS A 207 22.04 13.99 -8.64
CA LYS A 207 21.50 15.27 -9.11
C LYS A 207 20.55 15.15 -10.31
N ARG A 208 20.40 13.97 -10.91
CA ARG A 208 19.40 13.77 -11.97
C ARG A 208 18.01 13.78 -11.33
N CYS A 209 17.20 14.76 -11.68
CA CYS A 209 15.77 14.73 -11.42
C CYS A 209 15.18 13.52 -12.16
N LYS A 210 14.27 12.76 -11.51
CA LYS A 210 13.45 11.80 -12.25
C LYS A 210 12.58 12.61 -13.21
N LEU A 211 12.40 12.14 -14.45
CA LEU A 211 11.53 12.80 -15.43
C LEU A 211 10.13 13.06 -14.85
N ASP A 212 9.64 12.14 -14.02
CA ASP A 212 8.36 12.22 -13.31
C ASP A 212 8.29 13.33 -12.23
N SER A 213 9.44 13.88 -11.82
CA SER A 213 9.55 14.95 -10.82
C SER A 213 9.57 16.35 -11.43
N ILE A 214 9.63 16.44 -12.76
CA ILE A 214 9.64 17.72 -13.46
C ILE A 214 8.17 18.12 -13.65
N PRO A 215 7.70 19.22 -13.02
CA PRO A 215 6.36 19.73 -13.29
C PRO A 215 6.30 20.17 -14.76
N ILE A 216 5.63 19.38 -15.59
CA ILE A 216 5.36 19.74 -16.99
C ILE A 216 4.24 20.78 -16.95
N GLU A 217 4.61 22.07 -16.95
CA GLU A 217 3.65 23.12 -17.26
C GLU A 217 3.20 22.96 -18.72
N PRO A 218 1.89 23.13 -19.03
CA PRO A 218 1.43 23.09 -20.42
C PRO A 218 2.17 24.14 -21.24
N GLU A 219 2.72 23.73 -22.38
CA GLU A 219 3.48 24.59 -23.30
C GLU A 219 2.71 25.88 -23.60
N LYS A 220 3.33 27.03 -23.33
CA LYS A 220 2.73 28.33 -23.65
C LYS A 220 3.07 28.65 -25.10
N SER A 221 2.12 29.22 -25.83
CA SER A 221 2.22 29.55 -27.28
C SER A 221 3.48 30.38 -27.67
N THR A 222 4.11 31.05 -26.69
CA THR A 222 5.37 31.79 -26.84
C THR A 222 6.63 30.94 -26.90
N ASP A 223 6.57 29.65 -26.53
CA ASP A 223 7.73 28.75 -26.46
C ASP A 223 8.06 28.13 -27.82
N ILE A 224 7.07 27.99 -28.70
CA ILE A 224 7.25 27.45 -30.06
C ILE A 224 8.24 28.31 -30.89
N PRO A 225 8.11 29.66 -30.95
CA PRO A 225 9.10 30.49 -31.63
C PRO A 225 10.51 30.43 -31.03
N TYR A 226 10.61 30.29 -29.71
CA TYR A 226 11.91 30.20 -29.02
C TYR A 226 12.61 28.87 -29.33
N LEU A 227 11.87 27.76 -29.29
CA LEU A 227 12.38 26.43 -29.62
C LEU A 227 12.75 26.33 -31.10
N GLN A 228 11.93 26.89 -32.00
CA GLN A 228 12.24 26.96 -33.43
C GLN A 228 13.56 27.70 -33.68
N LYS A 229 13.75 28.86 -33.05
CA LYS A 229 15.00 29.63 -33.16
C LYS A 229 16.22 28.85 -32.64
N LYS A 230 16.05 28.11 -31.55
CA LYS A 230 17.13 27.30 -30.97
C LYS A 230 17.50 26.10 -31.82
N ILE A 231 16.50 25.47 -32.47
CA ILE A 231 16.72 24.42 -33.46
C ILE A 231 17.46 24.98 -34.68
N ASP A 232 17.06 26.17 -35.17
CA ASP A 232 17.72 26.82 -36.30
C ASP A 232 19.18 27.18 -35.99
N ASP A 233 19.47 27.62 -34.75
CA ASP A 233 20.83 27.95 -34.33
C ASP A 233 21.71 26.70 -34.16
N LEU A 234 21.17 25.61 -33.59
CA LEU A 234 21.85 24.31 -33.53
C LEU A 234 22.08 23.73 -34.93
N GLY A 235 21.13 23.90 -35.85
CA GLY A 235 21.27 23.50 -37.24
C GLY A 235 22.44 24.18 -37.95
N LYS A 236 22.67 25.47 -37.67
CA LYS A 236 23.83 26.22 -38.19
C LYS A 236 25.14 25.71 -37.60
N GLU A 237 25.17 25.40 -36.31
CA GLU A 237 26.36 24.87 -35.63
C GLU A 237 26.76 23.50 -36.19
N VAL A 238 25.79 22.61 -36.40
CA VAL A 238 26.03 21.30 -37.04
C VAL A 238 26.55 21.46 -38.47
N ALA A 239 26.02 22.40 -39.25
CA ALA A 239 26.52 22.68 -40.60
C ALA A 239 27.98 23.16 -40.61
N LEU A 240 28.35 24.02 -39.65
CA LEU A 240 29.73 24.50 -39.48
C LEU A 240 30.68 23.38 -39.07
N LEU A 241 30.28 22.51 -38.14
CA LEU A 241 31.09 21.36 -37.72
C LEU A 241 31.33 20.40 -38.88
N ARG A 242 30.31 20.16 -39.71
CA ARG A 242 30.43 19.29 -40.89
C ARG A 242 31.35 19.88 -41.97
N GLN A 243 31.29 21.20 -42.19
CA GLN A 243 32.24 21.89 -43.07
C GLN A 243 33.68 21.79 -42.55
N PHE A 244 33.87 21.93 -41.24
CA PHE A 244 35.18 21.80 -40.62
C PHE A 244 35.73 20.37 -40.74
N GLU A 245 34.90 19.35 -40.51
CA GLU A 245 35.26 17.94 -40.73
C GLU A 245 35.66 17.67 -42.19
N ASP A 246 34.90 18.17 -43.16
CA ASP A 246 35.21 18.04 -44.58
C ASP A 246 36.54 18.72 -44.95
N GLU A 247 36.86 19.86 -44.34
CA GLU A 247 38.16 20.53 -44.52
C GLU A 247 39.32 19.74 -43.92
N VAL A 248 39.14 19.15 -42.74
CA VAL A 248 40.15 18.30 -42.10
C VAL A 248 40.41 17.05 -42.94
N MET A 249 39.35 16.41 -43.46
CA MET A 249 39.46 15.26 -44.37
C MET A 249 40.21 15.62 -45.65
N LYS A 250 39.93 16.78 -46.26
CA LYS A 250 40.69 17.28 -47.42
C LYS A 250 42.16 17.57 -47.10
N ARG A 251 42.47 18.10 -45.92
CA ARG A 251 43.86 18.35 -45.47
C ARG A 251 44.62 17.05 -45.20
N CYS A 252 43.97 16.05 -44.60
CA CYS A 252 44.53 14.71 -44.39
C CYS A 252 44.79 13.99 -45.72
N ALA A 253 43.86 14.05 -46.67
CA ALA A 253 44.06 13.51 -48.02
C ALA A 253 45.24 14.17 -48.75
N LYS A 254 45.44 15.49 -48.58
CA LYS A 254 46.61 16.20 -49.13
C LYS A 254 47.93 15.81 -48.48
N LYS A 255 47.94 15.51 -47.17
CA LYS A 255 49.15 15.04 -46.46
C LYS A 255 49.53 13.61 -46.84
N CYS A 256 48.55 12.72 -47.08
CA CYS A 256 48.82 11.36 -47.53
C CYS A 256 49.26 11.26 -49.01
N GLY A 257 49.03 12.30 -49.82
CA GLY A 257 49.48 12.37 -51.22
C GLY A 257 50.87 12.95 -51.44
N ALA A 258 51.55 13.46 -50.41
CA ALA A 258 52.80 14.22 -50.56
C ALA A 258 54.10 13.41 -50.34
N ASP A 259 54.04 12.23 -49.72
CA ASP A 259 55.22 11.36 -49.48
C ASP A 259 55.21 10.04 -50.28
N GLY A 260 54.32 9.91 -51.25
CA GLY A 260 54.21 8.74 -52.14
C GLY A 260 54.79 8.98 -53.52
N GLY A 261 56.09 9.29 -53.60
CA GLY A 261 56.80 9.39 -54.87
C GLY A 261 57.07 8.01 -55.49
N GLY A 262 56.26 7.62 -56.47
CA GLY A 262 56.69 6.77 -57.59
C GLY A 262 56.06 5.37 -57.68
N GLY A 263 55.21 5.18 -58.70
CA GLY A 263 55.11 3.89 -59.41
C GLY A 263 53.71 3.32 -59.62
N GLY A 264 53.17 3.52 -60.84
CA GLY A 264 52.07 2.75 -61.42
C GLY A 264 50.67 3.31 -61.16
N GLY A 265 49.77 3.47 -62.11
CA GLY A 265 49.75 3.17 -63.54
C GLY A 265 48.33 3.50 -64.01
N GLY A 266 48.22 4.42 -64.97
CA GLY A 266 46.94 4.83 -65.55
C GLY A 266 47.24 5.75 -66.72
N GLY A 267 47.03 5.27 -67.94
CA GLY A 267 47.51 5.88 -69.18
C GLY A 267 47.04 7.31 -69.42
N PRO A 268 47.68 8.00 -70.37
CA PRO A 268 46.93 8.23 -71.59
C PRO A 268 47.75 7.96 -72.86
N ALA A 269 47.05 7.51 -73.90
CA ALA A 269 47.55 7.52 -75.27
C ALA A 269 47.79 8.98 -75.70
N GLY A 270 48.97 9.24 -76.29
CA GLY A 270 49.33 10.58 -76.77
C GLY A 270 50.72 10.61 -77.39
N SER A 271 50.77 10.28 -78.68
CA SER A 271 51.85 10.45 -79.66
C SER A 271 52.77 11.67 -79.44
N GLY A 272 54.07 11.50 -79.71
CA GLY A 272 54.94 12.60 -80.16
C GLY A 272 56.41 12.39 -79.78
N GLY A 273 57.23 12.02 -80.77
CA GLY A 273 58.61 11.60 -80.54
C GLY A 273 59.58 12.70 -80.11
N SER A 274 60.70 12.28 -79.53
CA SER A 274 61.98 12.94 -79.73
C SER A 274 63.13 11.99 -79.48
N ARG A 275 64.13 12.08 -80.35
CA ARG A 275 65.38 11.33 -80.36
C ARG A 275 66.22 11.70 -79.14
N GLY A 276 66.76 10.71 -78.44
CA GLY A 276 67.74 10.89 -77.38
C GLY A 276 68.47 9.58 -77.07
N ALA A 277 69.79 9.65 -77.00
CA ALA A 277 70.77 8.56 -76.99
C ALA A 277 70.57 7.42 -75.97
N PRO A 278 71.13 6.21 -76.22
CA PRO A 278 71.06 5.11 -75.27
C PRO A 278 72.05 5.36 -74.12
N GLY A 279 71.50 5.74 -72.96
CA GLY A 279 72.21 5.77 -71.69
C GLY A 279 72.55 4.34 -71.27
N LYS A 280 73.85 4.07 -71.25
CA LYS A 280 74.53 2.83 -70.86
C LYS A 280 74.17 2.46 -69.41
N GLY A 281 73.08 1.71 -69.22
CA GLY A 281 72.80 1.02 -67.96
C GLY A 281 73.80 -0.12 -67.81
N SER A 282 74.87 0.09 -67.03
CA SER A 282 75.77 -1.00 -66.68
C SER A 282 75.00 -1.96 -65.76
N PHE A 283 74.54 -3.08 -66.30
CA PHE A 283 74.20 -4.25 -65.51
C PHE A 283 75.42 -4.58 -64.65
N SER A 284 75.27 -4.42 -63.34
CA SER A 284 76.29 -4.78 -62.37
C SER A 284 75.70 -5.93 -61.55
N PRO A 285 76.13 -7.18 -61.81
CA PRO A 285 75.50 -8.39 -61.26
C PRO A 285 75.30 -8.37 -59.74
N ASN A 286 76.16 -7.67 -59.01
CA ASN A 286 76.08 -7.57 -57.54
C ASN A 286 74.99 -6.59 -57.06
N LYS A 287 74.80 -5.43 -57.72
CA LYS A 287 73.74 -4.48 -57.35
C LYS A 287 72.35 -5.00 -57.71
N ASP A 288 72.26 -5.76 -58.80
CA ASP A 288 71.01 -6.39 -59.21
C ASP A 288 70.65 -7.56 -58.28
N ALA A 289 71.64 -8.34 -57.81
CA ALA A 289 71.43 -9.38 -56.81
C ALA A 289 70.93 -8.83 -55.47
N ASP A 290 71.55 -7.75 -54.96
CA ASP A 290 71.13 -7.09 -53.71
C ASP A 290 69.71 -6.50 -53.83
N ASN A 291 69.38 -5.89 -54.98
CA ASN A 291 68.03 -5.38 -55.24
C ASN A 291 66.99 -6.51 -55.32
N ILE A 292 67.31 -7.63 -56.00
CA ILE A 292 66.43 -8.79 -56.06
C ILE A 292 66.21 -9.38 -54.66
N GLN A 293 67.26 -9.47 -53.84
CA GLN A 293 67.17 -9.99 -52.48
C GLN A 293 66.30 -9.10 -51.59
N LYS A 294 66.40 -7.77 -51.75
CA LYS A 294 65.52 -6.81 -51.07
C LYS A 294 64.06 -6.95 -51.50
N ILE A 295 63.79 -7.09 -52.79
CA ILE A 295 62.43 -7.33 -53.32
C ILE A 295 61.83 -8.63 -52.77
N LEU A 296 62.64 -9.69 -52.65
CA LEU A 296 62.19 -10.96 -52.08
C LEU A 296 61.86 -10.83 -50.58
N ALA A 297 62.68 -10.10 -49.82
CA ALA A 297 62.42 -9.82 -48.41
C ALA A 297 61.14 -8.99 -48.22
N ASP A 298 60.94 -7.95 -49.04
CA ASP A 298 59.73 -7.12 -49.01
C ASP A 298 58.47 -7.92 -49.39
N ARG A 299 58.58 -8.81 -50.38
CA ARG A 299 57.50 -9.73 -50.77
C ARG A 299 57.15 -10.70 -49.64
N ASP A 300 58.15 -11.28 -48.98
CA ASP A 300 57.90 -12.23 -47.89
C ASP A 300 57.35 -11.52 -46.64
N ALA A 301 57.77 -10.27 -46.38
CA ALA A 301 57.16 -9.40 -45.38
C ALA A 301 55.69 -9.06 -45.71
N LEU A 302 55.38 -8.79 -46.98
CA LEU A 302 54.00 -8.57 -47.45
C LEU A 302 53.14 -9.83 -47.26
N ARG A 303 53.66 -11.01 -47.61
CA ARG A 303 52.95 -12.28 -47.36
C ARG A 303 52.65 -12.50 -45.88
N LYS A 304 53.59 -12.14 -45.00
CA LYS A 304 53.37 -12.19 -43.55
C LYS A 304 52.26 -11.25 -43.10
N LYS A 305 52.27 -10.00 -43.56
CA LYS A 305 51.20 -9.02 -43.29
C LYS A 305 49.83 -9.46 -43.81
N CYS A 306 49.77 -10.09 -44.99
CA CYS A 306 48.52 -10.64 -45.50
C CYS A 306 47.94 -11.73 -44.60
N LYS A 307 48.79 -12.64 -44.08
CA LYS A 307 48.34 -13.65 -43.10
C LYS A 307 47.87 -13.02 -41.79
N GLU A 308 48.61 -12.05 -41.27
CA GLU A 308 48.21 -11.33 -40.05
C GLU A 308 46.87 -10.60 -40.22
N LEU A 309 46.60 -10.05 -41.41
CA LEU A 309 45.31 -9.44 -41.74
C LEU A 309 44.16 -10.47 -41.82
N GLU A 310 44.44 -11.66 -42.35
CA GLU A 310 43.47 -12.75 -42.44
C GLU A 310 43.06 -13.24 -41.04
N GLU A 311 44.05 -13.47 -40.15
CA GLU A 311 43.82 -13.81 -38.74
C GLU A 311 43.08 -12.69 -37.98
N LEU A 312 43.35 -11.42 -38.31
CA LEU A 312 42.63 -10.29 -37.73
C LEU A 312 41.17 -10.27 -38.19
N GLY A 313 40.91 -10.57 -39.47
CA GLY A 313 39.56 -10.69 -40.03
C GLY A 313 38.74 -11.77 -39.32
N GLU A 314 39.35 -12.94 -39.04
CA GLU A 314 38.70 -14.00 -38.26
C GLU A 314 38.35 -13.54 -36.84
N LYS A 315 39.25 -12.82 -36.16
CA LYS A 315 39.00 -12.27 -34.82
C LYS A 315 37.88 -11.22 -34.82
N VAL A 316 37.83 -10.36 -35.85
CA VAL A 316 36.76 -9.36 -35.99
C VAL A 316 35.41 -10.06 -36.17
N ASN A 317 35.32 -11.06 -37.03
CA ASN A 317 34.08 -11.84 -37.22
C ASN A 317 33.63 -12.54 -35.93
N GLN A 318 34.56 -13.10 -35.15
CA GLN A 318 34.23 -13.71 -33.85
C GLN A 318 33.73 -12.68 -32.83
N LEU A 319 34.31 -11.49 -32.80
CA LEU A 319 33.87 -10.40 -31.93
C LEU A 319 32.49 -9.87 -32.34
N GLU A 320 32.23 -9.76 -33.64
CA GLU A 320 30.92 -9.36 -34.17
C GLU A 320 29.84 -10.38 -33.81
N GLN A 321 30.13 -11.68 -33.95
CA GLN A 321 29.20 -12.72 -33.53
C GLN A 321 28.89 -12.66 -32.03
N LYS A 322 29.92 -12.48 -31.18
CA LYS A 322 29.73 -12.33 -29.73
C LYS A 322 28.94 -11.07 -29.37
N ALA A 323 29.15 -9.97 -30.10
CA ALA A 323 28.38 -8.74 -29.90
C ALA A 323 26.89 -8.97 -30.23
N ASN A 324 26.60 -9.64 -31.34
CA ASN A 324 25.22 -9.98 -31.74
C ASN A 324 24.55 -10.94 -30.75
N GLU A 325 25.29 -11.93 -30.23
CA GLU A 325 24.79 -12.83 -29.17
C GLU A 325 24.49 -12.07 -27.87
N ALA A 326 25.36 -11.13 -27.47
CA ALA A 326 25.16 -10.30 -26.30
C ALA A 326 23.96 -9.35 -26.45
N GLU A 327 23.74 -8.78 -27.63
CA GLU A 327 22.57 -7.94 -27.94
C GLU A 327 21.28 -8.77 -27.85
N CYS A 328 21.27 -9.98 -28.41
CA CYS A 328 20.13 -10.90 -28.30
C CYS A 328 19.81 -11.25 -26.84
N LEU A 329 20.83 -11.55 -26.03
CA LEU A 329 20.64 -11.82 -24.60
C LEU A 329 20.12 -10.59 -23.84
N THR A 330 20.61 -9.39 -24.20
CA THR A 330 20.17 -8.13 -23.59
C THR A 330 18.70 -7.87 -23.89
N ASN A 331 18.26 -8.05 -25.14
CA ASN A 331 16.86 -7.88 -25.52
C ASN A 331 15.93 -8.86 -24.79
N ASN A 332 16.33 -10.14 -24.69
CA ASN A 332 15.56 -11.14 -23.94
C ASN A 332 15.45 -10.78 -22.44
N LEU A 333 16.52 -10.24 -21.86
CA LEU A 333 16.51 -9.80 -20.46
C LEU A 333 15.60 -8.59 -20.29
N GLU A 334 15.63 -7.63 -21.21
CA GLU A 334 14.76 -6.44 -21.21
C GLU A 334 13.28 -6.84 -21.27
N ASP A 335 12.91 -7.73 -22.19
CA ASP A 335 11.55 -8.25 -22.33
C ASP A 335 11.08 -8.95 -21.03
N ASN A 336 11.95 -9.76 -20.42
CA ASN A 336 11.64 -10.45 -19.17
C ASN A 336 11.43 -9.47 -18.02
N LEU A 337 12.33 -8.49 -17.90
CA LEU A 337 12.25 -7.45 -16.86
C LEU A 337 10.98 -6.60 -17.03
N GLN A 338 10.61 -6.29 -18.27
CA GLN A 338 9.40 -5.54 -18.58
C GLN A 338 8.14 -6.35 -18.22
N GLN A 339 8.11 -7.64 -18.52
CA GLN A 339 7.01 -8.52 -18.16
C GLN A 339 6.87 -8.67 -16.64
N GLN A 340 7.99 -8.77 -15.92
CA GLN A 340 7.99 -8.80 -14.45
C GLN A 340 7.49 -7.48 -13.85
N CYS A 341 7.92 -6.34 -14.40
CA CYS A 341 7.42 -5.02 -13.99
C CYS A 341 5.91 -4.89 -14.16
N GLN A 342 5.36 -5.37 -15.29
CA GLN A 342 3.91 -5.36 -15.53
C GLN A 342 3.15 -6.24 -14.54
N CYS A 343 3.67 -7.45 -14.25
CA CYS A 343 3.07 -8.35 -13.27
C CYS A 343 3.04 -7.72 -11.86
N MET A 344 4.13 -7.05 -11.45
CA MET A 344 4.16 -6.35 -10.17
C MET A 344 3.16 -5.19 -10.12
N GLN A 345 3.05 -4.40 -11.19
CA GLN A 345 2.07 -3.30 -11.27
C GLN A 345 0.64 -3.83 -11.16
N GLN A 346 0.32 -4.93 -11.85
CA GLN A 346 -1.00 -5.54 -11.77
C GLN A 346 -1.32 -6.00 -10.33
N LEU A 347 -0.38 -6.71 -9.69
CA LEU A 347 -0.58 -7.17 -8.31
C LEU A 347 -0.76 -6.00 -7.34
N GLN A 348 -0.03 -4.90 -7.54
CA GLN A 348 -0.17 -3.69 -6.74
C GLN A 348 -1.55 -3.05 -6.92
N CYS A 349 -2.07 -2.98 -8.14
CA CYS A 349 -3.43 -2.52 -8.41
C CYS A 349 -4.48 -3.41 -7.73
N GLU A 350 -4.37 -4.73 -7.84
CA GLU A 350 -5.29 -5.68 -7.19
C GLU A 350 -5.28 -5.54 -5.66
N MET A 351 -4.11 -5.35 -5.06
CA MET A 351 -3.99 -5.06 -3.62
C MET A 351 -4.67 -3.74 -3.23
N GLN A 352 -4.52 -2.70 -4.04
CA GLN A 352 -5.14 -1.40 -3.81
C GLN A 352 -6.68 -1.50 -3.88
N GLU A 353 -7.20 -2.24 -4.87
CA GLU A 353 -8.62 -2.50 -5.01
C GLU A 353 -9.19 -3.26 -3.81
N MET A 354 -8.48 -4.29 -3.35
CA MET A 354 -8.83 -5.06 -2.15
C MET A 354 -8.84 -4.19 -0.89
N GLN A 355 -7.84 -3.32 -0.72
CA GLN A 355 -7.79 -2.39 0.39
C GLN A 355 -9.02 -1.47 0.38
N ASN A 356 -9.30 -0.84 -0.77
CA ASN A 356 -10.44 0.06 -0.92
C ASN A 356 -11.77 -0.66 -0.64
N TYR A 357 -11.90 -1.93 -1.06
CA TYR A 357 -13.09 -2.73 -0.77
C TYR A 357 -13.32 -2.90 0.73
N TYR A 358 -12.29 -3.33 1.48
CA TYR A 358 -12.43 -3.55 2.92
C TYR A 358 -12.63 -2.25 3.70
N GLU A 359 -11.99 -1.15 3.30
CA GLU A 359 -12.26 0.17 3.88
C GLU A 359 -13.74 0.56 3.71
N ASN A 360 -14.30 0.35 2.51
CA ASN A 360 -15.72 0.60 2.25
C ASN A 360 -16.64 -0.31 3.06
N GLU A 361 -16.34 -1.60 3.20
CA GLU A 361 -17.14 -2.52 4.01
C GLU A 361 -17.11 -2.17 5.50
N VAL A 362 -15.95 -1.72 6.01
CA VAL A 362 -15.83 -1.22 7.38
C VAL A 362 -16.68 0.03 7.58
N ASP A 363 -16.68 0.97 6.64
CA ASP A 363 -17.48 2.18 6.76
C ASP A 363 -19.00 1.90 6.65
N LYS A 364 -19.40 0.96 5.79
CA LYS A 364 -20.79 0.46 5.78
C LYS A 364 -21.18 -0.18 7.11
N ALA A 365 -20.29 -0.98 7.71
CA ALA A 365 -20.55 -1.62 9.00
C ALA A 365 -20.74 -0.58 10.12
N LYS A 366 -19.89 0.46 10.17
CA LYS A 366 -20.05 1.59 11.11
C LYS A 366 -21.40 2.28 10.94
N GLY A 367 -21.80 2.57 9.70
CA GLY A 367 -23.11 3.19 9.44
C GLY A 367 -24.28 2.31 9.91
N ASN A 368 -24.20 1.00 9.68
CA ASN A 368 -25.21 0.05 10.17
C ASN A 368 -25.26 -0.03 11.70
N GLU A 369 -24.10 0.01 12.36
CA GLU A 369 -24.02 0.04 13.83
C GLU A 369 -24.73 1.27 14.40
N GLU A 370 -24.49 2.45 13.82
CA GLU A 370 -25.14 3.69 14.23
C GLU A 370 -26.67 3.63 14.08
N ILE A 371 -27.16 3.08 12.96
CA ILE A 371 -28.60 2.88 12.73
C ILE A 371 -29.20 1.94 13.79
N LEU A 372 -28.53 0.82 14.07
CA LEU A 372 -29.01 -0.15 15.07
C LEU A 372 -29.00 0.45 16.48
N LYS A 373 -27.99 1.26 16.81
CA LYS A 373 -27.91 1.98 18.08
C LYS A 373 -29.06 2.98 18.24
N CYS A 374 -29.36 3.74 17.17
CA CYS A 374 -30.51 4.64 17.14
C CYS A 374 -31.82 3.87 17.38
N ARG A 375 -32.04 2.77 16.65
CA ARG A 375 -33.23 1.92 16.81
C ARG A 375 -33.36 1.31 18.21
N CYS A 376 -32.24 0.87 18.80
CA CYS A 376 -32.23 0.38 20.18
C CYS A 376 -32.63 1.47 21.17
N ASN A 377 -32.16 2.70 20.98
CA ASN A 377 -32.53 3.82 21.85
C ASN A 377 -34.02 4.17 21.71
N GLN A 378 -34.56 4.17 20.48
CA GLN A 378 -35.98 4.35 20.25
C GLN A 378 -36.81 3.26 20.96
N MET A 379 -36.44 1.99 20.80
CA MET A 379 -37.15 0.88 21.43
C MET A 379 -37.10 0.94 22.97
N LYS A 380 -35.99 1.42 23.55
CA LYS A 380 -35.91 1.67 24.99
C LYS A 380 -36.91 2.73 25.44
N GLN A 381 -37.05 3.83 24.69
CA GLN A 381 -38.04 4.88 24.99
C GLN A 381 -39.47 4.34 24.89
N GLU A 382 -39.79 3.60 23.83
CA GLU A 382 -41.10 2.95 23.65
C GLU A 382 -41.42 1.97 24.78
N LEU A 383 -40.42 1.18 25.23
CA LEU A 383 -40.59 0.27 26.36
C LEU A 383 -40.90 1.00 27.67
N VAL A 384 -40.24 2.14 27.93
CA VAL A 384 -40.54 2.97 29.10
C VAL A 384 -41.97 3.48 29.02
N ALA A 385 -42.39 4.02 27.87
CA ALA A 385 -43.76 4.49 27.66
C ALA A 385 -44.80 3.38 27.86
N ALA A 386 -44.54 2.18 27.33
CA ALA A 386 -45.42 1.02 27.48
C ALA A 386 -45.51 0.56 28.95
N LYS A 387 -44.41 0.55 29.70
CA LYS A 387 -44.42 0.26 31.14
C LYS A 387 -45.27 1.26 31.92
N CYS A 388 -45.12 2.55 31.65
CA CYS A 388 -45.93 3.59 32.28
C CYS A 388 -47.42 3.44 31.94
N ALA A 389 -47.76 3.10 30.69
CA ALA A 389 -49.13 2.82 30.28
C ALA A 389 -49.70 1.59 30.98
N ALA A 390 -48.93 0.51 31.10
CA ALA A 390 -49.35 -0.71 31.81
C ALA A 390 -49.58 -0.46 33.31
N GLN A 391 -48.71 0.30 33.97
CA GLN A 391 -48.89 0.70 35.37
C GLN A 391 -50.17 1.52 35.57
N ARG A 392 -50.41 2.51 34.69
CA ARG A 392 -51.68 3.29 34.72
C ARG A 392 -52.90 2.38 34.58
N ALA A 393 -52.87 1.44 33.64
CA ALA A 393 -53.96 0.48 33.44
C ALA A 393 -54.19 -0.41 34.68
N GLN A 394 -53.13 -0.85 35.36
CA GLN A 394 -53.24 -1.61 36.62
C GLN A 394 -53.90 -0.79 37.73
N CYS A 395 -53.51 0.47 37.90
CA CYS A 395 -54.13 1.36 38.89
C CYS A 395 -55.63 1.55 38.61
N LEU A 396 -56.00 1.83 37.35
CA LEU A 396 -57.40 1.98 36.94
C LEU A 396 -58.19 0.69 37.14
N GLN A 397 -57.60 -0.48 36.90
CA GLN A 397 -58.27 -1.76 37.13
C GLN A 397 -58.58 -1.99 38.62
N MET A 398 -57.64 -1.65 39.51
CA MET A 398 -57.88 -1.71 40.96
C MET A 398 -59.02 -0.79 41.39
N GLU A 399 -59.09 0.42 40.85
CA GLU A 399 -60.19 1.36 41.11
C GLU A 399 -61.53 0.80 40.64
N ILE A 400 -61.60 0.25 39.42
CA ILE A 400 -62.79 -0.41 38.89
C ILE A 400 -63.25 -1.55 39.82
N ASP A 401 -62.32 -2.35 40.34
CA ASP A 401 -62.68 -3.47 41.23
C ASP A 401 -63.23 -3.00 42.58
N VAL A 402 -62.71 -1.90 43.13
CA VAL A 402 -63.27 -1.24 44.32
C VAL A 402 -64.68 -0.72 44.02
N LEU A 403 -64.88 -0.01 42.91
CA LEU A 403 -66.19 0.51 42.52
C LEU A 403 -67.21 -0.63 42.30
N ARG A 404 -66.80 -1.73 41.66
CA ARG A 404 -67.64 -2.93 41.50
C ARG A 404 -68.03 -3.56 42.84
N ASN A 405 -67.13 -3.57 43.82
CA ASN A 405 -67.44 -4.06 45.17
C ASN A 405 -68.46 -3.18 45.87
N GLU A 406 -68.30 -1.87 45.80
CA GLU A 406 -69.25 -0.92 46.39
C GLU A 406 -70.63 -0.99 45.72
N LEU A 407 -70.67 -1.14 44.39
CA LEU A 407 -71.91 -1.34 43.64
C LEU A 407 -72.64 -2.61 44.12
N ARG A 408 -71.92 -3.74 44.24
CA ARG A 408 -72.48 -4.99 44.79
C ARG A 408 -73.05 -4.82 46.20
N LYS A 409 -72.37 -4.09 47.09
CA LYS A 409 -72.88 -3.81 48.43
C LYS A 409 -74.16 -2.98 48.38
N ARG A 410 -74.23 -1.97 47.50
CA ARG A 410 -75.44 -1.16 47.31
C ARG A 410 -76.60 -2.00 46.78
N ASP A 411 -76.37 -2.89 45.82
CA ASP A 411 -77.42 -3.78 45.29
C ASP A 411 -78.00 -4.69 46.38
N ILE A 412 -77.15 -5.27 47.23
CA ILE A 412 -77.61 -6.08 48.38
C ILE A 412 -78.44 -5.23 49.35
N ALA A 413 -77.99 -4.00 49.66
CA ALA A 413 -78.72 -3.10 50.55
C ALA A 413 -80.09 -2.71 49.96
N ILE A 414 -80.16 -2.38 48.67
CA ILE A 414 -81.41 -2.06 47.96
C ILE A 414 -82.38 -3.25 48.02
N ASN A 415 -81.91 -4.47 47.73
CA ASN A 415 -82.75 -5.66 47.82
C ASN A 415 -83.28 -5.89 49.24
N ALA A 416 -82.47 -5.64 50.27
CA ALA A 416 -82.90 -5.73 51.66
C ALA A 416 -83.95 -4.66 52.01
N TYR A 417 -83.77 -3.41 51.54
CA TYR A 417 -84.75 -2.36 51.71
C TYR A 417 -86.06 -2.65 50.99
N ASP A 418 -86.03 -3.22 49.78
CA ASP A 418 -87.23 -3.64 49.06
C ASP A 418 -87.99 -4.74 49.82
N CYS A 419 -87.30 -5.74 50.36
CA CYS A 419 -87.91 -6.75 51.22
C CYS A 419 -88.60 -6.11 52.45
N GLN A 420 -87.92 -5.17 53.12
CA GLN A 420 -88.49 -4.44 54.27
C GLN A 420 -89.70 -3.61 53.87
N TYR A 421 -89.63 -2.91 52.73
CA TYR A 421 -90.72 -2.13 52.18
C TYR A 421 -91.94 -3.00 51.86
N GLN A 422 -91.74 -4.13 51.18
CA GLN A 422 -92.83 -5.09 50.89
C GLN A 422 -93.48 -5.63 52.16
N GLN A 423 -92.70 -5.96 53.19
CA GLN A 423 -93.22 -6.38 54.50
C GLN A 423 -94.06 -5.30 55.18
N LEU A 424 -93.57 -4.04 55.16
CA LEU A 424 -94.29 -2.90 55.70
C LEU A 424 -95.60 -2.66 54.95
N MET A 425 -95.56 -2.70 53.61
CA MET A 425 -96.73 -2.53 52.76
C MET A 425 -97.76 -3.65 52.98
N MET A 426 -97.31 -4.88 53.19
CA MET A 426 -98.21 -5.99 53.54
C MET A 426 -98.88 -5.75 54.90
N LYS A 427 -98.13 -5.33 55.92
CA LYS A 427 -98.70 -4.95 57.22
C LYS A 427 -99.69 -3.79 57.09
N ALA A 428 -99.36 -2.74 56.34
CA ALA A 428 -100.23 -1.59 56.11
C ALA A 428 -101.55 -2.01 55.42
N LYS A 429 -101.48 -2.88 54.41
CA LYS A 429 -102.67 -3.47 53.76
C LYS A 429 -103.51 -4.27 54.75
N MET A 430 -102.89 -5.11 55.59
CA MET A 430 -103.57 -5.88 56.63
C MET A 430 -104.29 -4.95 57.63
N PHE A 431 -103.62 -3.89 58.11
CA PHE A 431 -104.24 -2.88 58.99
C PHE A 431 -105.45 -2.21 58.32
N LYS A 432 -105.32 -1.81 57.04
CA LYS A 432 -106.43 -1.23 56.27
C LYS A 432 -107.60 -2.20 56.13
N SER A 433 -107.34 -3.48 55.84
CA SER A 433 -108.37 -4.53 55.73
C SER A 433 -109.04 -4.88 57.06
N ALA A 434 -108.35 -4.72 58.18
CA ALA A 434 -108.86 -4.95 59.53
C ALA A 434 -109.72 -3.80 60.07
N GLY A 435 -110.01 -2.77 59.26
CA GLY A 435 -110.91 -1.67 59.61
C GLY A 435 -110.25 -0.47 60.30
N TYR A 436 -108.93 -0.47 60.48
CA TYR A 436 -108.18 0.68 61.00
C TYR A 436 -107.97 1.73 59.88
N ARG A 437 -109.01 2.50 59.56
CA ARG A 437 -108.94 3.66 58.66
C ARG A 437 -108.58 4.92 59.46
N PHE A 438 -107.30 5.09 59.79
CA PHE A 438 -106.81 6.31 60.46
C PHE A 438 -106.14 7.31 59.52
N LEU A 439 -106.11 7.06 58.20
CA LEU A 439 -105.39 7.88 57.22
C LEU A 439 -106.10 8.01 55.85
N ASP A 440 -107.42 7.80 55.77
CA ASP A 440 -108.15 8.15 54.53
C ASP A 440 -108.40 9.69 54.43
N ASP A 441 -108.13 10.46 55.50
CA ASP A 441 -108.14 11.92 55.50
C ASP A 441 -106.70 12.47 55.61
N LEU A 442 -106.00 12.57 54.48
CA LEU A 442 -104.89 13.51 54.36
C LEU A 442 -105.46 14.91 54.08
N PRO A 443 -104.96 15.99 54.72
CA PRO A 443 -105.37 17.36 54.42
C PRO A 443 -105.19 17.67 52.92
N PRO A 444 -106.07 18.49 52.29
CA PRO A 444 -106.05 18.75 50.84
C PRO A 444 -104.79 19.46 50.30
N ASP A 445 -103.84 19.86 51.14
CA ASP A 445 -102.72 20.70 50.73
C ASP A 445 -101.40 19.94 50.80
N CYS A 446 -101.16 19.04 49.85
CA CYS A 446 -99.82 18.54 49.52
C CYS A 446 -99.83 17.90 48.11
N SER A 447 -100.27 18.66 47.11
CA SER A 447 -100.05 18.33 45.70
C SER A 447 -99.26 19.45 45.03
N GLU A 448 -98.09 19.08 44.51
CA GLU A 448 -97.46 19.65 43.31
C GLU A 448 -96.89 21.07 43.37
N SER A 449 -95.59 21.16 43.68
CA SER A 449 -94.67 21.93 42.84
C SER A 449 -93.24 21.40 43.00
N CYS A 450 -92.99 20.19 42.47
CA CYS A 450 -91.64 19.73 42.16
C CYS A 450 -91.59 19.48 40.66
N ALA A 451 -91.76 20.57 39.91
CA ALA A 451 -91.57 20.64 38.47
C ALA A 451 -90.88 21.98 38.22
N ASP A 452 -89.56 21.99 38.38
CA ASP A 452 -88.63 22.94 37.76
C ASP A 452 -87.20 22.48 38.09
N CYS A 453 -86.70 21.58 37.24
CA CYS A 453 -85.28 21.48 36.89
C CYS A 453 -85.28 20.90 35.47
N ALA A 454 -85.73 21.72 34.51
CA ALA A 454 -85.42 21.52 33.12
C ALA A 454 -83.89 21.59 32.98
N GLU A 455 -83.35 20.60 32.29
CA GLU A 455 -81.96 20.47 31.90
C GLU A 455 -81.52 21.72 31.13
N GLU A 456 -80.60 22.51 31.67
CA GLU A 456 -79.76 23.37 30.86
C GLU A 456 -78.66 22.49 30.25
N GLU A 457 -78.86 22.10 28.98
CA GLU A 457 -77.76 21.71 28.10
C GLU A 457 -76.89 22.95 27.86
N ASP A 458 -75.78 23.07 28.57
CA ASP A 458 -74.75 24.06 28.26
C ASP A 458 -73.77 23.45 27.23
N GLU A 459 -73.86 23.98 26.01
CA GLU A 459 -72.90 23.82 24.92
C GLU A 459 -71.54 24.42 25.31
N GLY A 460 -70.70 23.62 25.97
CA GLY A 460 -69.31 23.95 26.26
C GLY A 460 -68.34 23.51 25.16
N ASN A 461 -68.26 24.30 24.11
CA ASN A 461 -67.28 24.22 23.02
C ASN A 461 -65.82 24.25 23.54
N GLY A 462 -64.93 23.36 23.07
CA GLY A 462 -63.51 23.40 23.45
C GLY A 462 -62.62 22.32 22.84
N ALA A 463 -62.28 22.48 21.56
CA ALA A 463 -60.99 22.05 21.01
C ALA A 463 -59.91 23.08 21.45
N PRO A 464 -58.60 22.75 21.53
CA PRO A 464 -57.86 21.74 20.76
C PRO A 464 -57.41 20.49 21.53
#